data_AF-A0A2M7B679-F1
#
_entry.id   AF-A0A2M7B679-F1
#
_cell.length_a   1.000
_cell.length_b   1.000
_cell.length_c   1.000
_cell.angle_alpha   90.00
_cell.angle_beta   90.00
_cell.angle_gamma   90.00
#
_symmetry.space_group_name_H-M   'P 1'
#
loop_
_entity.id
_entity.type
_entity.pdbx_description
1 polymer ?
#
loop_
_entity_poly.entity_id
_entity_poly.type
_entity_poly.pdbx_seq_one_letter_code
_entity_poly.pdbx_strand_id
1 'polypeptide(L)' 'DSAGRRLGVKRQHGQMVKTGEVLIRQRGTKYFAGLNVARGKDDTLYALKNGVVKFVSGKRNRFDGTRRYAKIITVQSD' A
#
# COMPACT_ATOMS: atom_id res chain seq x y z
N ASP A 1 -5.14 -4.23 28.52
CA ASP A 1 -5.15 -4.67 27.11
C ASP A 1 -5.79 -3.59 26.24
N SER A 2 -5.32 -3.36 25.02
CA SER A 2 -5.83 -2.26 24.19
C SER A 2 -6.72 -2.79 23.06
N ALA A 3 -7.87 -2.17 22.83
CA ALA A 3 -8.84 -2.62 21.84
C ALA A 3 -8.24 -2.77 20.42
N GLY A 4 -8.66 -3.81 19.69
CA GLY A 4 -8.15 -4.13 18.36
C GLY A 4 -8.33 -2.99 17.36
N ARG A 5 -7.21 -2.50 16.79
CA ARG A 5 -7.18 -1.35 15.87
C ARG A 5 -7.58 -1.66 14.42
N ARG A 6 -8.00 -2.90 14.14
CA ARG A 6 -8.47 -3.38 12.82
C ARG A 6 -7.51 -3.07 11.65
N LEU A 7 -6.21 -3.14 11.90
CA LEU A 7 -5.16 -3.01 10.88
C LEU A 7 -5.26 -4.16 9.85
N GLY A 8 -4.52 -4.04 8.75
CA GLY A 8 -4.41 -5.05 7.71
C GLY A 8 -4.82 -4.59 6.33
N VAL A 9 -4.71 -5.52 5.38
CA VAL A 9 -5.12 -5.35 3.99
C VAL A 9 -6.64 -5.28 3.91
N LYS A 10 -7.16 -4.31 3.16
CA LYS A 10 -8.60 -4.10 2.91
C LYS A 10 -8.99 -4.43 1.48
N ARG A 11 -8.07 -4.25 0.53
CA ARG A 11 -8.23 -4.65 -0.87
C ARG A 11 -7.12 -5.61 -1.29
N GLN A 12 -7.52 -6.77 -1.80
CA GLN A 12 -6.61 -7.85 -2.20
C GLN A 12 -6.10 -7.64 -3.63
N HIS A 13 -5.07 -8.41 -4.01
CA HIS A 13 -4.58 -8.43 -5.38
C HIS A 13 -5.71 -8.78 -6.37
N GLY A 14 -5.77 -8.07 -7.49
CA GLY A 14 -6.77 -8.31 -8.53
C GLY A 14 -8.14 -7.67 -8.27
N GLN A 15 -8.34 -7.02 -7.12
CA GLN A 15 -9.61 -6.35 -6.84
C GLN A 15 -9.69 -4.99 -7.52
N MET A 16 -10.85 -4.69 -8.11
CA MET A 16 -11.20 -3.35 -8.58
C MET A 16 -11.40 -2.42 -7.39
N VAL A 17 -10.85 -1.21 -7.50
CA VAL A 17 -10.97 -0.14 -6.50
C VAL A 17 -11.33 1.16 -7.17
N LYS A 18 -12.00 2.03 -6.41
CA LYS A 18 -12.27 3.41 -6.82
C LYS A 18 -11.27 4.37 -6.17
N THR A 19 -11.10 5.55 -6.76
CA THR A 19 -10.34 6.65 -6.15
C THR A 19 -10.86 6.94 -4.74
N GLY A 20 -9.94 7.09 -3.79
CA GLY A 20 -10.21 7.36 -2.38
C GLY A 20 -10.38 6.11 -1.51
N GLU A 21 -10.50 4.92 -2.09
CA GLU A 21 -10.66 3.70 -1.30
C GLU A 21 -9.42 3.35 -0.48
N VAL A 22 -9.65 2.80 0.72
CA VAL A 22 -8.58 2.30 1.60
C VAL A 22 -8.10 0.94 1.11
N LEU A 23 -6.81 0.85 0.80
CA LEU A 23 -6.17 -0.39 0.37
C LEU A 23 -5.60 -1.17 1.56
N ILE A 24 -4.85 -0.51 2.44
CA ILE A 24 -4.18 -1.13 3.58
C ILE A 24 -4.13 -0.15 4.75
N ARG A 25 -4.55 -0.59 5.94
CA ARG A 25 -4.27 0.11 7.20
C ARG A 25 -3.08 -0.54 7.88
N GLN A 26 -2.03 0.22 8.17
CA GLN A 26 -0.79 -0.34 8.73
C GLN A 26 -0.17 0.60 9.76
N ARG A 27 0.86 0.12 10.46
CA ARG A 27 1.75 0.93 11.28
C ARG A 27 3.15 0.82 10.67
N GLY A 28 3.76 1.97 10.41
CA GLY A 28 4.97 2.02 9.61
C GLY A 28 4.71 1.55 8.17
N THR A 29 5.79 1.48 7.40
CA THR A 29 5.75 1.19 5.97
C THR A 29 6.03 -0.29 5.68
N LYS A 30 5.11 -1.18 6.07
CA LYS A 30 5.19 -2.61 5.71
C LYS A 30 4.96 -2.82 4.21
N TYR A 31 3.98 -2.10 3.68
CA TYR A 31 3.76 -1.92 2.25
C TYR A 31 4.07 -0.47 1.88
N PHE A 32 4.77 -0.29 0.77
CA PHE A 32 5.07 1.01 0.21
C PHE A 32 4.04 1.37 -0.84
N ALA A 33 3.65 2.66 -0.86
CA ALA A 33 2.89 3.22 -1.95
C ALA A 33 3.74 3.18 -3.24
N GLY A 34 3.17 2.62 -4.30
CA GLY A 34 3.70 2.71 -5.65
C GLY A 34 2.75 3.53 -6.54
N LEU A 35 2.67 3.16 -7.83
CA LEU A 35 1.86 3.87 -8.81
C LEU A 35 0.38 3.94 -8.39
N ASN A 36 -0.21 5.14 -8.51
CA ASN A 36 -1.61 5.45 -8.19
C ASN A 36 -2.04 5.09 -6.76
N VAL A 37 -1.10 5.10 -5.81
CA VAL A 37 -1.38 4.90 -4.39
C VAL A 37 -0.76 6.04 -3.59
N ALA A 38 -1.52 6.60 -2.64
CA ALA A 38 -1.02 7.57 -1.67
C ALA A 38 -0.88 6.95 -0.29
N ARG A 39 0.03 7.50 0.52
CA ARG A 39 0.19 7.18 1.93
C ARG A 39 -0.30 8.35 2.79
N GLY A 40 -1.26 8.08 3.68
CA GLY A 40 -1.75 9.05 4.66
C GLY A 40 -0.76 9.27 5.82
N LYS A 41 -1.09 10.23 6.69
CA LYS A 41 -0.29 10.58 7.89
C LYS A 41 -0.14 9.40 8.86
N ASP A 42 -1.10 8.49 8.89
CA ASP A 42 -1.15 7.30 9.73
C ASP A 42 -0.58 6.04 9.05
N ASP A 43 0.16 6.21 7.94
CA ASP A 43 0.67 5.16 7.05
C ASP A 43 -0.40 4.34 6.29
N THR A 44 -1.68 4.69 6.40
CA THR A 44 -2.75 4.06 5.60
C THR A 44 -2.54 4.33 4.11
N LEU A 45 -2.76 3.32 3.28
CA LEU A 45 -2.61 3.40 1.82
C LEU A 45 -3.98 3.55 1.15
N TYR A 46 -4.07 4.50 0.22
CA TYR A 46 -5.30 4.88 -0.47
C TYR A 46 -5.13 4.82 -1.99
N ALA A 47 -6.15 4.41 -2.72
CA ALA A 47 -6.17 4.47 -4.18
C ALA A 47 -6.32 5.91 -4.67
N LEU A 48 -5.45 6.34 -5.59
CA LEU A 48 -5.55 7.65 -6.23
C LEU A 48 -6.33 7.62 -7.55
N LYS A 49 -6.45 6.44 -8.16
CA LYS A 49 -7.15 6.23 -9.43
C LYS A 49 -8.02 4.99 -9.33
N ASN A 50 -9.08 4.94 -10.13
CA ASN A 50 -9.83 3.71 -10.37
C ASN A 50 -8.94 2.69 -11.10
N GLY A 51 -9.11 1.41 -10.78
CA GLY A 51 -8.42 0.33 -11.47
C GLY A 51 -8.22 -0.89 -10.58
N VAL A 52 -7.23 -1.72 -10.90
CA VAL A 52 -6.98 -3.01 -10.25
C VAL A 52 -5.78 -2.95 -9.32
N VAL A 53 -5.96 -3.44 -8.09
CA VAL A 53 -4.89 -3.53 -7.09
C VAL A 53 -3.87 -4.58 -7.48
N LYS A 54 -2.59 -4.19 -7.50
CA LYS A 54 -1.46 -5.08 -7.79
C LYS A 54 -0.38 -4.94 -6.72
N PHE A 55 -0.02 -6.08 -6.14
CA PHE A 55 1.10 -6.21 -5.21
C PHE A 55 2.35 -6.60 -5.99
N VAL A 56 3.45 -5.88 -5.79
CA VAL A 56 4.73 -6.10 -6.45
C VAL A 56 5.87 -6.08 -5.45
N SER A 57 6.96 -6.78 -5.78
CA SER A 57 8.21 -6.74 -5.01
C SER A 57 9.23 -5.94 -5.80
N GLY A 58 9.77 -4.87 -5.22
CA GLY A 58 10.74 -4.00 -5.88
C GLY A 58 11.95 -3.71 -5.01
N LYS A 59 13.13 -3.51 -5.62
CA LYS A 59 14.33 -3.09 -4.88
C LYS A 59 14.17 -1.63 -4.45
N ARG A 60 14.38 -1.34 -3.17
CA ARG A 60 14.42 0.03 -2.64
C ARG A 60 15.70 0.23 -1.84
N ASN A 61 16.32 1.40 -1.99
CA ASN A 61 17.42 1.82 -1.12
C ASN A 61 16.86 2.10 0.27
N ARG A 62 17.52 1.58 1.29
CA ARG A 62 17.35 2.00 2.68
C ARG A 62 18.19 3.25 2.94
N PHE A 63 17.93 3.88 4.08
CA PHE A 63 18.69 5.07 4.51
C PHE A 63 20.19 4.76 4.71
N ASP A 64 20.53 3.51 5.01
CA ASP A 64 21.90 3.00 5.17
C ASP A 64 22.60 2.69 3.82
N GLY A 65 21.98 3.03 2.68
CA GLY A 65 22.51 2.75 1.35
C GLY A 65 22.31 1.30 0.87
N THR A 66 21.84 0.39 1.74
CA THR A 66 21.60 -1.01 1.33
C THR A 66 20.34 -1.13 0.48
N ARG A 67 20.39 -2.03 -0.51
CA ARG A 67 19.21 -2.35 -1.34
C ARG A 67 18.52 -3.59 -0.80
N ARG A 68 17.23 -3.48 -0.51
CA ARG A 68 16.39 -4.63 -0.17
C ARG A 68 15.12 -4.65 -1.00
N TYR A 69 14.59 -5.84 -1.23
CA TYR A 69 13.25 -5.97 -1.78
C TYR A 69 12.22 -5.46 -0.77
N ALA A 70 11.30 -4.64 -1.25
CA ALA A 70 10.21 -4.07 -0.50
C ALA A 70 8.88 -4.47 -1.16
N LYS A 71 7.85 -4.64 -0.33
CA LYS A 71 6.48 -4.91 -0.80
C LYS A 71 5.85 -3.58 -1.18
N ILE A 72 5.44 -3.46 -2.43
CA ILE A 72 4.86 -2.25 -3.00
C ILE A 72 3.45 -2.60 -3.46
N ILE A 73 2.50 -1.71 -3.21
CA ILE A 73 1.14 -1.81 -3.73
C ILE A 73 0.93 -0.71 -4.77
N THR A 74 0.32 -1.09 -5.89
CA THR A 74 0.00 -0.20 -7.00
C THR A 74 -1.45 -0.39 -7.42
N VAL A 75 -2.03 0.61 -8.06
CA VAL A 75 -3.30 0.47 -8.78
C VAL A 75 -3.00 0.66 -10.26
N GLN A 76 -3.20 -0.40 -11.05
CA GLN A 76 -3.10 -0.34 -12.50
C GLN A 76 -4.44 0.17 -13.04
N SER A 77 -4.42 1.22 -13.86
CA SER A 77 -5.65 1.60 -14.57
C SER A 77 -5.90 0.61 -15.69
N ASP A 78 -7.16 0.25 -15.86
CA ASP A 78 -7.65 -0.44 -17.05
C ASP A 78 -7.52 0.46 -18.29
#